data_AF-A0A9E3T5U7-F1
#
_entry.id   AF-A0A9E3T5U7-F1
#
_cell.length_a   1.000
_cell.length_b   1.000
_cell.length_c   1.000
_cell.angle_alpha   90.00
_cell.angle_beta   90.00
_cell.angle_gamma   90.00
#
_symmetry.space_group_name_H-M   'P 1'
#
loop_
_entity.id
_entity.type
_entity.pdbx_description
1 polymer ?
#
loop_
_entity_poly.entity_id
_entity_poly.type
_entity_poly.pdbx_seq_one_letter_code
_entity_poly.pdbx_strand_id
1 'polypeptide(L)' 'MATTKKNQKTTDQKIDSLAPGATIELSRNDRGVRVVAERSGDGERVRIVRIYADGERVLGFVVMLNQRW' A
#
# COMPACT_ATOMS: atom_id res chain seq x y z
N MET A 1 -30.29 13.15 -14.90
CA MET A 1 -29.59 12.86 -13.63
C MET A 1 -28.19 12.39 -13.98
N ALA A 2 -27.16 13.21 -13.73
CA ALA A 2 -25.78 12.85 -14.05
C ALA A 2 -25.25 11.88 -12.98
N THR A 3 -24.99 10.64 -13.36
CA THR A 3 -24.29 9.67 -12.52
C THR A 3 -22.85 10.13 -12.37
N THR A 4 -22.53 10.69 -11.21
CA THR A 4 -21.15 11.02 -10.83
C THR A 4 -20.37 9.71 -10.78
N LYS A 5 -19.61 9.40 -11.84
CA LYS A 5 -18.64 8.30 -11.80
C LYS A 5 -17.67 8.62 -10.67
N LYS A 6 -17.77 7.88 -9.56
CA LYS A 6 -16.79 7.91 -8.47
C LYS A 6 -15.44 7.63 -9.12
N ASN A 7 -14.58 8.63 -9.21
CA ASN A 7 -13.28 8.50 -9.86
C ASN A 7 -12.45 7.55 -9.00
N GLN A 8 -12.50 6.25 -9.32
CA GLN A 8 -11.90 5.21 -8.51
C GLN A 8 -10.39 5.31 -8.66
N LYS A 9 -9.71 5.73 -7.60
CA LYS A 9 -8.25 5.76 -7.58
C LYS A 9 -7.70 4.38 -7.92
N THR A 10 -6.66 4.35 -8.76
CA THR A 10 -5.86 3.15 -9.01
C THR A 10 -5.09 2.77 -7.75
N THR A 11 -4.52 1.56 -7.71
CA THR A 11 -3.80 1.07 -6.52
C THR A 11 -2.58 1.94 -6.19
N ASP A 12 -1.83 2.33 -7.21
CA ASP A 12 -0.72 3.29 -7.13
C ASP A 12 -1.17 4.64 -6.52
N GLN A 13 -2.22 5.26 -7.07
CA GLN A 13 -2.77 6.52 -6.54
C GLN A 13 -3.25 6.43 -5.08
N LYS A 14 -3.69 5.25 -4.64
CA LYS A 14 -4.06 5.02 -3.23
C LYS A 14 -2.81 4.98 -2.35
N ILE A 15 -1.78 4.26 -2.79
CA ILE A 15 -0.48 4.16 -2.09
C ILE A 15 0.18 5.53 -1.98
N ASP A 16 0.19 6.31 -3.07
CA ASP A 16 0.76 7.67 -3.08
C ASP A 16 0.04 8.61 -2.10
N SER A 17 -1.26 8.36 -1.88
CA SER A 17 -2.08 9.15 -0.94
C SER A 17 -2.03 8.68 0.51
N LEU A 18 -1.24 7.65 0.84
CA LEU A 18 -1.04 7.23 2.23
C LEU A 18 -0.36 8.35 3.02
N ALA A 19 -0.88 8.62 4.22
CA ALA A 19 -0.18 9.45 5.20
C ALA A 19 1.08 8.73 5.70
N PRO A 20 2.10 9.45 6.21
CA PRO A 20 3.25 8.83 6.87
C PRO A 20 2.82 7.88 8.00
N GLY A 21 3.42 6.68 8.05
CA GLY A 21 3.08 5.63 9.00
C GLY A 21 1.78 4.87 8.70
N ALA A 22 1.04 5.23 7.65
CA ALA A 22 -0.22 4.57 7.30
C ALA A 22 -0.01 3.33 6.43
N THR A 23 -1.00 2.45 6.47
CA THR A 23 -1.00 1.18 5.75
C THR A 23 -2.31 0.99 4.99
N ILE A 24 -2.26 0.37 3.81
CA ILE A 24 -3.43 -0.06 3.05
C ILE A 24 -3.32 -1.55 2.68
N GLU A 25 -4.43 -2.27 2.79
CA GLU A 25 -4.54 -3.65 2.29
C GLU A 25 -4.68 -3.65 0.76
N LEU A 26 -3.77 -4.36 0.09
CA LEU A 26 -3.77 -4.54 -1.36
C LEU A 26 -4.51 -5.82 -1.75
N SER A 27 -4.35 -6.88 -0.95
CA SER A 27 -5.06 -8.14 -1.14
C SER A 27 -5.09 -8.97 0.14
N ARG A 28 -6.01 -9.92 0.17
CA ARG A 28 -6.13 -10.95 1.20
C ARG A 28 -6.59 -12.24 0.55
N ASN A 29 -6.00 -13.35 0.96
CA ASN A 29 -6.46 -14.67 0.52
C ASN A 29 -7.41 -15.31 1.55
N ASP A 30 -8.03 -16.43 1.18
CA ASP A 30 -8.99 -17.17 2.04
C ASP A 30 -8.35 -17.75 3.31
N ARG A 31 -7.02 -17.80 3.37
CA ARG A 31 -6.26 -18.23 4.56
C ARG A 31 -5.91 -17.08 5.49
N GLY A 32 -6.42 -15.87 5.22
CA GLY A 32 -6.17 -14.68 6.04
C GLY A 32 -4.78 -14.05 5.86
N VAL A 33 -3.99 -14.51 4.90
CA VAL A 33 -2.71 -13.88 4.55
C VAL A 33 -3.00 -12.57 3.82
N ARG A 34 -2.49 -11.47 4.36
CA ARG A 34 -2.70 -10.12 3.82
C ARG A 34 -1.46 -9.64 3.10
N VAL A 35 -1.63 -8.89 2.02
CA VAL A 35 -0.57 -8.09 1.41
C VAL A 35 -0.93 -6.63 1.60
N VAL A 36 -0.03 -5.87 2.19
CA VAL A 36 -0.22 -4.45 2.51
C VAL A 36 0.88 -3.61 1.90
N ALA A 37 0.56 -2.35 1.59
CA ALA A 37 1.56 -1.31 1.38
C ALA A 37 1.63 -0.43 2.62
N GLU A 38 2.84 -0.22 3.14
CA GLU A 38 3.08 0.60 4.33
C GLU A 38 3.96 1.79 3.96
N ARG A 39 3.54 2.99 4.35
CA ARG A 39 4.34 4.19 4.22
C ARG A 39 5.15 4.40 5.49
N SER A 40 6.44 4.67 5.35
CA SER A 40 7.33 4.96 6.47
C SER A 40 6.85 6.16 7.28
N GLY A 41 7.27 6.25 8.54
CA GLY A 41 6.94 7.37 9.42
C GLY A 41 7.47 8.72 8.94
N ASP A 42 8.56 8.73 8.15
CA ASP A 42 9.08 9.92 7.48
C ASP A 42 8.35 10.25 6.16
N GLY A 43 7.48 9.36 5.67
CA GLY A 43 6.73 9.55 4.44
C GLY A 43 7.54 9.36 3.14
N GLU A 44 8.84 9.11 3.22
CA GLU A 44 9.72 9.07 2.05
C GLU A 44 9.69 7.74 1.30
N ARG A 45 9.19 6.69 1.96
CA ARG A 45 9.35 5.32 1.51
C ARG A 45 8.04 4.54 1.61
N VAL A 46 7.85 3.63 0.67
CA VAL A 46 6.81 2.61 0.76
C VAL A 46 7.44 1.23 0.67
N ARG A 47 6.96 0.31 1.50
CA ARG A 47 7.30 -1.12 1.42
C ARG A 47 6.03 -1.96 1.22
N ILE A 48 6.18 -3.09 0.53
CA ILE A 48 5.13 -4.09 0.38
C ILE A 48 5.40 -5.22 1.37
N VAL A 49 4.44 -5.49 2.26
CA VAL A 49 4.57 -6.48 3.33
C VAL A 49 3.49 -7.54 3.17
N ARG A 50 3.88 -8.80 3.29
CA ARG A 50 2.96 -9.92 3.45
C ARG A 50 2.86 -10.27 4.92
N ILE A 51 1.64 -10.26 5.45
CA ILE A 51 1.34 -10.54 6.85
C ILE A 51 0.67 -11.92 6.93
N TYR A 52 1.28 -12.79 7.70
CA TYR A 52 0.81 -14.12 8.07
C TYR A 52 0.24 -14.09 9.49
N ALA A 53 -0.31 -15.22 9.95
CA ALA A 53 -0.79 -15.33 11.34
C ALA A 53 0.38 -15.36 12.35
N ASP A 54 1.55 -15.81 11.92
CA ASP A 54 2.74 -16.07 12.73
C ASP A 54 3.87 -15.03 12.50
N GLY A 55 3.66 -14.05 11.62
CA GLY A 55 4.66 -13.00 11.39
C GLY A 55 4.45 -12.23 10.09
N GLU A 56 5.48 -11.48 9.71
CA GLU A 56 5.49 -10.67 8.50
C GLU A 56 6.72 -10.93 7.63
N ARG A 57 6.56 -10.73 6.32
CA ARG A 57 7.65 -10.80 5.35
C ARG A 57 7.56 -9.63 4.39
N VAL A 58 8.64 -8.85 4.29
CA VAL A 58 8.75 -7.80 3.27
C VAL A 58 8.95 -8.45 1.90
N LEU A 59 8.07 -8.15 0.94
CA LEU A 59 8.05 -8.75 -0.41
C LEU A 59 8.84 -7.94 -1.44
N GLY A 60 9.12 -6.67 -1.18
CA GLY A 60 9.76 -5.77 -2.16
C GLY A 60 10.72 -4.78 -1.53
N PHE A 61 11.50 -4.12 -2.39
CA PHE A 61 12.45 -3.08 -2.01
C PHE A 61 11.70 -1.83 -1.53
N VAL A 62 12.34 -1.11 -0.61
CA VAL A 62 11.94 0.23 -0.20
C VAL A 62 11.96 1.13 -1.44
N VAL A 63 10.79 1.52 -1.97
CA VAL A 63 10.73 2.50 -3.08
C VAL A 63 10.80 3.88 -2.45
N MET A 64 11.84 4.64 -2.79
CA MET A 64 11.91 6.06 -2.46
C MET A 64 10.98 6.83 -3.40
N LEU A 65 9.97 7.48 -2.84
CA LEU A 65 8.95 8.19 -3.64
C LEU A 65 9.50 9.43 -4.36
N ASN A 66 10.63 9.97 -3.88
CA ASN A 66 11.24 11.19 -4.41
C ASN A 66 12.38 10.94 -5.41
N GLN A 67 12.68 9.68 -5.77
CA GLN A 67 13.67 9.41 -6.82
C GLN A 67 13.02 9.33 -8.19
N ARG A 68 13.35 10.29 -9.07
CA ARG A 68 13.12 10.15 -10.51
C ARG A 68 14.14 9.15 -11.06
N TRP A 69 13.64 8.14 -11.77
CA TRP A 69 14.43 7.18 -12.53
C TRP A 69 14.71 7.72 -13.93
#